data_AF-A0A820N408-F1
#
_entry.id   AF-A0A820N408-F1
#
_cell.length_a   1.000
_cell.length_b   1.000
_cell.length_c   1.000
_cell.angle_alpha   90.00
_cell.angle_beta   90.00
_cell.angle_gamma   90.00
#
_symmetry.space_group_name_H-M   'P 1'
#
loop_
_entity.id
_entity.type
_entity.pdbx_description
1 polymer ?
#
loop_
_entity_poly.entity_id
_entity_poly.type
_entity_poly.pdbx_seq_one_letter_code
_entity_poly.pdbx_strand_id
1 'polypeptide(L)'
;QILGIARENQPVYRHLLWSYRHENPSTDIGNPPPFGITGFNSGVLLLDLNKIRQSILFNSYLEHSFLIEQLITKYHFNHPHLGDQDFYTLLSFEHSEIFFILPCYWNRQLCTWWKGKGYDDVWQNYYNCNNEQNISIYHGNCNTPIPDKIINEKMEL
;
A
#
# COMPACT_ATOMS: atom_id res chain seq x y z
N GLN A 1 15.77 -6.27 2.73
CA GLN A 1 14.76 -5.67 1.84
C GLN A 1 15.11 -5.94 0.39
N ILE A 2 14.13 -6.43 -0.38
CA ILE A 2 14.23 -6.81 -1.79
C ILE A 2 13.32 -5.96 -2.70
N LEU A 3 12.33 -5.28 -2.10
CA LEU A 3 11.33 -4.50 -2.80
C LEU A 3 11.08 -3.19 -2.04
N GLY A 4 11.16 -2.05 -2.73
CA GLY A 4 10.75 -0.75 -2.21
C GLY A 4 9.36 -0.38 -2.71
N ILE A 5 8.45 0.02 -1.82
CA ILE A 5 7.05 0.33 -2.15
C ILE A 5 6.46 1.34 -1.16
N ALA A 6 5.55 2.18 -1.63
CA ALA A 6 4.86 3.15 -0.76
C ALA A 6 3.60 2.55 -0.13
N ARG A 7 3.25 3.06 1.06
CA ARG A 7 1.99 2.75 1.74
C ARG A 7 0.79 3.20 0.90
N GLU A 8 -0.30 2.43 0.96
CA GLU A 8 -1.61 2.83 0.42
C GLU A 8 -2.16 4.02 1.23
N ASN A 9 -2.50 5.11 0.54
CA ASN A 9 -2.99 6.37 1.11
C ASN A 9 -4.52 6.40 1.31
N GLN A 10 -5.23 5.31 0.99
CA GLN A 10 -6.66 5.16 1.22
C GLN A 10 -6.96 4.00 2.19
N PRO A 11 -8.13 3.99 2.84
CA PRO A 11 -8.51 2.91 3.77
C PRO A 11 -8.97 1.63 3.06
N VAL A 12 -8.44 1.30 1.87
CA VAL A 12 -8.86 0.13 1.07
C VAL A 12 -8.66 -1.16 1.86
N TYR A 13 -7.46 -1.34 2.41
CA TYR A 13 -7.14 -2.54 3.18
C TYR A 13 -7.78 -2.54 4.58
N ARG A 14 -8.12 -1.36 5.14
CA ARG A 14 -9.00 -1.29 6.33
C ARG A 14 -10.37 -1.91 6.04
N HIS A 15 -10.91 -1.63 4.85
CA HIS A 15 -12.18 -2.20 4.39
C HIS A 15 -12.07 -3.69 4.11
N LEU A 16 -11.12 -4.11 3.28
CA LEU A 16 -10.98 -5.51 2.87
C LEU A 16 -10.70 -6.45 4.06
N LEU A 17 -10.02 -5.94 5.10
CA LEU A 17 -9.65 -6.72 6.28
C LEU A 17 -10.66 -6.55 7.43
N TRP A 18 -11.88 -6.07 7.17
CA TRP A 18 -12.86 -5.78 8.20
C TRP A 18 -13.14 -6.98 9.13
N SER A 19 -13.30 -8.19 8.56
CA SER A 19 -13.57 -9.41 9.35
C SER A 19 -12.41 -9.74 10.29
N TYR A 20 -11.18 -9.76 9.76
CA TYR A 20 -9.98 -9.99 10.57
C TYR A 20 -9.81 -8.94 11.67
N ARG A 21 -10.02 -7.66 11.36
CA ARG A 21 -9.92 -6.58 12.35
C ARG A 21 -11.01 -6.64 13.42
N HIS A 22 -12.19 -7.15 13.08
CA HIS A 22 -13.26 -7.37 14.06
C HIS A 22 -12.87 -8.45 15.08
N GLU A 23 -12.28 -9.54 14.61
CA GLU A 23 -11.79 -10.63 15.46
C GLU A 23 -10.51 -10.28 16.23
N ASN A 24 -9.72 -9.32 15.72
CA ASN A 24 -8.42 -8.92 16.26
C ASN A 24 -8.39 -7.41 16.54
N PRO A 25 -9.11 -6.91 17.56
CA PRO A 25 -9.29 -5.48 17.78
C PRO A 25 -7.99 -4.72 18.10
N SER A 26 -6.94 -5.40 18.56
CA SER A 26 -5.62 -4.82 18.83
C SER A 26 -4.66 -4.86 17.64
N THR A 27 -5.08 -5.32 16.47
CA THR A 27 -4.20 -5.40 15.30
C THR A 27 -3.86 -4.02 14.73
N ASP A 28 -2.61 -3.85 14.30
CA ASP A 28 -2.17 -2.69 13.53
C ASP A 28 -2.49 -2.82 12.03
N ILE A 29 -2.93 -4.01 11.59
CA ILE A 29 -3.24 -4.28 10.19
C ILE A 29 -4.48 -3.49 9.74
N GLY A 30 -4.34 -2.82 8.62
CA GLY A 30 -5.34 -1.91 8.06
C GLY A 30 -5.48 -0.60 8.83
N ASN A 31 -4.73 -0.34 9.91
CA ASN A 31 -4.74 0.95 10.62
C ASN A 31 -3.87 2.00 9.89
N PRO A 32 -4.14 3.31 10.08
CA PRO A 32 -3.36 4.37 9.45
C PRO A 32 -1.97 4.52 10.10
N PRO A 33 -1.03 5.22 9.43
CA PRO A 33 0.23 5.68 10.04
C PRO A 33 0.00 6.55 11.29
N PRO A 34 1.02 6.72 12.17
CA PRO A 34 2.41 6.30 11.97
C PRO A 34 2.66 4.81 12.22
N PHE A 35 1.87 4.19 13.10
CA PHE A 35 2.12 2.82 13.58
C PHE A 35 1.36 1.74 12.81
N GLY A 36 0.24 2.08 12.17
CA GLY A 36 -0.56 1.11 11.43
C GLY A 36 0.06 0.65 10.11
N ILE A 37 -0.41 -0.51 9.66
CA ILE A 37 -0.03 -1.14 8.38
C ILE A 37 -1.17 -0.96 7.40
N THR A 38 -1.13 0.11 6.60
CA THR A 38 -2.21 0.43 5.66
C THR A 38 -2.29 -0.47 4.44
N GLY A 39 -1.32 -1.37 4.26
CA GLY A 39 -1.05 -2.00 2.97
C GLY A 39 -0.26 -1.08 2.05
N PHE A 40 -0.11 -1.49 0.79
CA PHE A 40 0.76 -0.83 -0.16
C PHE A 40 0.03 -0.38 -1.42
N ASN A 41 0.64 0.57 -2.14
CA ASN A 41 0.22 0.97 -3.47
C ASN A 41 1.28 0.59 -4.52
N SER A 42 0.89 -0.11 -5.59
CA SER A 42 1.82 -0.64 -6.60
C SER A 42 2.23 0.36 -7.69
N GLY A 43 1.79 1.63 -7.60
CA GLY A 43 2.12 2.65 -8.61
C GLY A 43 3.61 2.97 -8.75
N VAL A 44 4.41 2.77 -7.70
CA VAL A 44 5.87 2.95 -7.70
C VAL A 44 6.53 1.81 -6.95
N LEU A 45 7.41 1.08 -7.65
CA LEU A 45 8.12 -0.08 -7.13
C LEU A 45 9.63 0.06 -7.41
N LEU A 46 10.47 -0.19 -6.40
CA LEU A 46 11.90 -0.42 -6.59
C LEU A 46 12.19 -1.91 -6.43
N LEU A 47 12.39 -2.60 -7.54
CA LEU A 47 12.60 -4.05 -7.56
C LEU A 47 14.10 -4.36 -7.61
N ASP A 48 14.66 -4.89 -6.52
CA ASP A 48 16.02 -5.45 -6.55
C ASP A 48 15.96 -6.88 -7.10
N LEU A 49 15.93 -6.98 -8.43
CA LEU A 49 15.74 -8.26 -9.13
C LEU A 49 16.79 -9.31 -8.77
N ASN A 50 18.01 -8.90 -8.42
CA ASN A 50 19.05 -9.83 -8.00
C ASN A 50 18.73 -10.42 -6.62
N LYS A 51 18.34 -9.58 -5.66
CA LYS A 51 17.92 -10.06 -4.34
C LYS A 51 16.62 -10.86 -4.39
N ILE A 52 15.65 -10.47 -5.23
CA ILE A 52 14.40 -11.22 -5.42
C ILE A 52 14.72 -12.63 -5.91
N ARG A 53 15.53 -12.78 -6.97
CA ARG A 53 15.92 -14.10 -7.49
C ARG A 53 16.61 -14.99 -6.46
N GLN A 54 17.38 -14.40 -5.55
CA GLN A 54 18.12 -15.11 -4.51
C GLN A 54 17.30 -15.36 -3.22
N SER A 55 16.11 -14.74 -3.11
CA SER A 55 15.31 -14.80 -1.89
C SER A 55 14.48 -16.08 -1.84
N ILE A 56 14.95 -17.07 -1.08
CA ILE A 56 14.22 -18.32 -0.82
C ILE A 56 12.82 -18.04 -0.26
N LEU A 57 12.70 -17.08 0.67
CA LEU A 57 11.42 -16.71 1.30
C LEU A 57 10.41 -16.20 0.26
N PHE A 58 10.75 -15.14 -0.48
CA PHE A 58 9.85 -14.60 -1.49
C PHE A 58 9.50 -15.62 -2.59
N ASN A 59 10.49 -16.40 -3.05
CA ASN A 59 10.26 -17.40 -4.09
C ASN A 59 9.36 -18.56 -3.60
N SER A 60 9.44 -18.97 -2.33
CA SER A 60 8.56 -20.03 -1.81
C SER A 60 7.09 -19.64 -1.89
N TYR A 61 6.75 -18.36 -1.63
CA TYR A 61 5.38 -17.85 -1.78
C TYR A 61 4.90 -17.78 -3.24
N LEU A 62 5.82 -17.72 -4.21
CA LEU A 62 5.48 -17.77 -5.64
C LEU A 62 5.34 -19.21 -6.15
N GLU A 63 6.17 -20.12 -5.65
CA GLU A 63 6.24 -21.51 -6.09
C GLU A 63 5.21 -22.41 -5.41
N HIS A 64 4.74 -22.02 -4.22
CA HIS A 64 3.84 -22.82 -3.39
C HIS A 64 2.57 -22.04 -3.04
N SER A 65 1.52 -22.20 -3.84
CA SER A 65 0.24 -21.48 -3.67
C SER A 65 -0.36 -21.64 -2.28
N PHE A 66 -0.19 -22.82 -1.65
CA PHE A 66 -0.73 -23.12 -0.32
C PHE A 66 -0.25 -22.12 0.75
N LEU A 67 0.95 -21.54 0.61
CA LEU A 67 1.46 -20.55 1.56
C LEU A 67 0.65 -19.24 1.48
N ILE A 68 0.29 -18.80 0.28
CA ILE A 68 -0.59 -17.64 0.09
C ILE A 68 -2.02 -17.97 0.51
N GLU A 69 -2.53 -19.16 0.20
CA GLU A 69 -3.86 -19.60 0.63
C GLU A 69 -4.00 -19.60 2.16
N GLN A 70 -2.95 -19.98 2.89
CA GLN A 70 -2.90 -19.87 4.35
C GLN A 70 -2.99 -18.41 4.82
N LEU A 71 -2.33 -17.46 4.15
CA LEU A 71 -2.45 -16.03 4.49
C LEU A 71 -3.85 -15.49 4.18
N ILE A 72 -4.41 -15.83 3.02
CA ILE A 72 -5.78 -15.45 2.65
C ILE A 72 -6.77 -15.93 3.72
N THR A 73 -6.63 -17.18 4.16
CA THR A 73 -7.47 -17.76 5.22
C THR A 73 -7.24 -17.07 6.56
N LYS A 74 -5.99 -16.88 6.98
CA LYS A 74 -5.62 -16.24 8.25
C LYS A 74 -6.16 -14.82 8.37
N TYR A 75 -6.09 -14.04 7.29
CA TYR A 75 -6.47 -12.63 7.28
C TYR A 75 -7.88 -12.36 6.75
N HIS A 76 -8.67 -13.42 6.52
CA HIS A 76 -10.01 -13.33 5.91
C HIS A 76 -10.04 -12.47 4.64
N PHE A 77 -8.98 -12.57 3.83
CA PHE A 77 -8.73 -11.67 2.71
C PHE A 77 -9.45 -12.17 1.43
N ASN A 78 -10.78 -12.24 1.50
CA ASN A 78 -11.61 -13.01 0.55
C ASN A 78 -11.93 -12.29 -0.78
N HIS A 79 -11.61 -11.01 -0.91
CA HIS A 79 -11.97 -10.20 -2.08
C HIS A 79 -10.81 -9.36 -2.65
N PRO A 80 -9.65 -9.98 -2.97
CA PRO A 80 -8.58 -9.30 -3.68
C PRO A 80 -9.04 -8.92 -5.10
N HIS A 81 -8.60 -7.76 -5.58
CA HIS A 81 -8.96 -7.23 -6.90
C HIS A 81 -7.90 -6.31 -7.51
N LEU A 82 -6.76 -6.11 -6.85
CA LEU A 82 -5.70 -5.18 -7.25
C LEU A 82 -4.37 -5.88 -7.63
N GLY A 83 -4.40 -7.21 -7.76
CA GLY A 83 -3.29 -7.99 -8.33
C GLY A 83 -2.04 -8.01 -7.45
N ASP A 84 -0.93 -7.51 -7.99
CA ASP A 84 0.37 -7.47 -7.31
C ASP A 84 0.33 -6.64 -6.02
N GLN A 85 -0.46 -5.56 -6.01
CA GLN A 85 -0.67 -4.71 -4.83
C GLN A 85 -1.23 -5.52 -3.65
N ASP A 86 -2.19 -6.39 -3.92
CA ASP A 86 -2.82 -7.25 -2.91
C ASP A 86 -1.85 -8.32 -2.42
N PHE A 87 -1.08 -8.93 -3.34
CA PHE A 87 -0.06 -9.91 -2.98
C PHE A 87 1.02 -9.32 -2.07
N TYR A 88 1.62 -8.18 -2.44
CA TYR A 88 2.64 -7.53 -1.61
C TYR A 88 2.09 -7.07 -0.27
N THR A 89 0.87 -6.54 -0.26
CA THR A 89 0.20 -6.13 0.98
C THR A 89 -0.01 -7.33 1.91
N LEU A 90 -0.57 -8.43 1.41
CA LEU A 90 -0.83 -9.62 2.20
C LEU A 90 0.47 -10.23 2.74
N LEU A 91 1.51 -10.32 1.92
CA LEU A 91 2.81 -10.84 2.33
C LEU A 91 3.47 -9.96 3.40
N SER A 92 3.26 -8.64 3.36
CA SER A 92 3.83 -7.71 4.33
C SER A 92 3.34 -7.89 5.77
N PHE A 93 2.19 -8.56 5.95
CA PHE A 93 1.64 -8.81 7.29
C PHE A 93 2.46 -9.83 8.09
N GLU A 94 3.17 -10.73 7.40
CA GLU A 94 4.10 -11.69 8.03
C GLU A 94 5.56 -11.26 7.85
N HIS A 95 5.89 -10.66 6.70
CA HIS A 95 7.27 -10.49 6.23
C HIS A 95 7.59 -9.03 5.88
N SER A 96 7.30 -8.10 6.78
CA SER A 96 7.56 -6.67 6.56
C SER A 96 9.05 -6.34 6.28
N GLU A 97 9.99 -7.17 6.76
CA GLU A 97 11.44 -7.01 6.62
C GLU A 97 11.96 -7.08 5.18
N ILE A 98 11.18 -7.68 4.27
CA ILE A 98 11.56 -7.73 2.85
C ILE A 98 11.20 -6.44 2.11
N PHE A 99 10.37 -5.58 2.72
CA PHE A 99 9.89 -4.33 2.13
C PHE A 99 10.63 -3.11 2.67
N PHE A 100 11.08 -2.24 1.77
CA PHE A 100 11.52 -0.89 2.10
C PHE A 100 10.33 0.06 1.89
N ILE A 101 9.82 0.65 2.98
CA ILE A 101 8.67 1.58 2.88
C ILE A 101 9.16 2.91 2.33
N LEU A 102 8.71 3.25 1.13
CA LEU A 102 8.98 4.54 0.53
C LEU A 102 8.19 5.64 1.26
N PRO A 103 8.82 6.79 1.50
CA PRO A 103 8.09 7.99 1.90
C PRO A 103 6.97 8.31 0.91
N CYS A 104 5.81 8.76 1.42
CA CYS A 104 4.62 8.99 0.59
C CYS A 104 4.85 9.98 -0.56
N TYR A 105 5.82 10.90 -0.45
CA TYR A 105 6.14 11.87 -1.50
C TYR A 105 6.77 11.24 -2.76
N TRP A 106 7.22 9.97 -2.69
CA TRP A 106 7.64 9.18 -3.85
C TRP A 106 6.48 8.49 -4.58
N ASN A 107 5.27 8.50 -4.01
CA ASN A 107 4.05 8.00 -4.65
C ASN A 107 2.85 8.71 -4.02
N ARG A 108 2.69 10.02 -4.32
CA ARG A 108 1.57 10.80 -3.80
C ARG A 108 0.31 10.43 -4.56
N GLN A 109 -0.45 9.50 -4.01
CA GLN A 109 -1.70 9.02 -4.59
C GLN A 109 -2.79 10.09 -4.48
N LEU A 110 -3.51 10.34 -5.57
CA LEU A 110 -4.54 11.39 -5.65
C LEU A 110 -5.97 10.85 -5.56
N CYS A 111 -6.15 9.54 -5.69
CA CYS A 111 -7.49 8.96 -5.65
C CYS A 111 -8.22 9.26 -4.34
N THR A 112 -9.48 9.67 -4.47
CA THR A 112 -10.39 9.92 -3.33
C THR A 112 -11.63 9.04 -3.33
N TRP A 113 -11.65 7.94 -4.10
CA TRP A 113 -12.84 7.08 -4.26
C TRP A 113 -13.44 6.57 -2.93
N TRP A 114 -12.61 6.31 -1.92
CA TRP A 114 -13.05 5.85 -0.59
C TRP A 114 -13.52 6.97 0.34
N LYS A 115 -13.31 8.24 -0.01
CA LYS A 115 -13.86 9.38 0.71
C LYS A 115 -15.38 9.42 0.50
N GLY A 116 -16.15 9.68 1.56
CA GLY A 116 -17.61 9.65 1.52
C GLY A 116 -18.24 8.24 1.51
N LYS A 117 -17.43 7.18 1.67
CA LYS A 117 -17.90 5.78 1.68
C LYS A 117 -17.83 5.11 3.05
N GLY A 118 -18.02 5.91 4.11
CA GLY A 118 -18.01 5.43 5.50
C GLY A 118 -16.64 5.44 6.19
N TYR A 119 -15.67 6.18 5.65
CA TYR A 119 -14.31 6.31 6.21
C TYR A 119 -13.89 7.76 6.47
N ASP A 120 -14.83 8.71 6.47
CA ASP A 120 -14.51 10.13 6.57
C ASP A 120 -13.86 10.50 7.91
N ASP A 121 -14.20 9.78 8.97
CA ASP A 121 -13.64 9.92 10.32
C ASP A 121 -12.14 9.59 10.39
N VAL A 122 -11.68 8.66 9.56
CA VAL A 122 -10.28 8.24 9.51
C VAL A 122 -9.54 8.70 8.25
N TRP A 123 -10.24 9.26 7.27
CA TRP A 123 -9.72 9.58 5.94
C TRP A 123 -8.37 10.31 5.96
N GLN A 124 -8.27 11.38 6.76
CA GLN A 124 -7.06 12.19 6.82
C GLN A 124 -5.86 11.43 7.39
N ASN A 125 -6.09 10.44 8.25
CA ASN A 125 -5.01 9.64 8.81
C ASN A 125 -4.36 8.74 7.74
N TYR A 126 -5.08 8.37 6.68
CA TYR A 126 -4.53 7.62 5.55
C TYR A 126 -4.01 8.55 4.44
N TYR A 127 -4.80 9.57 4.09
CA TYR A 127 -4.58 10.36 2.88
C TYR A 127 -3.52 11.46 3.04
N ASN A 128 -3.20 11.84 4.28
CA ASN A 128 -2.22 12.88 4.53
C ASN A 128 -0.81 12.39 4.15
N CYS A 129 -0.15 13.18 3.30
CA CYS A 129 1.26 13.01 2.98
C CYS A 129 2.00 14.29 3.38
N ASN A 130 2.59 14.26 4.58
CA ASN A 130 3.35 15.38 5.09
C ASN A 130 4.52 15.68 4.13
N ASN A 131 4.71 16.96 3.77
CA ASN A 131 5.68 17.49 2.80
C ASN A 131 5.16 17.66 1.36
N GLU A 132 4.03 18.36 1.22
CA GLU A 132 3.45 18.74 -0.08
C GLU A 132 4.41 19.55 -0.98
N GLN A 133 5.39 20.24 -0.40
CA GLN A 133 6.38 21.04 -1.13
C GLN A 133 7.49 20.20 -1.79
N ASN A 134 7.66 18.93 -1.40
CA ASN A 134 8.70 18.04 -1.94
C ASN A 134 8.11 16.75 -2.55
N ILE A 135 6.90 16.82 -3.10
CA ILE A 135 6.36 15.69 -3.85
C ILE A 135 7.25 15.43 -5.07
N SER A 136 7.79 14.21 -5.13
CA SER A 136 8.64 13.73 -6.22
C SER A 136 7.79 13.13 -7.34
N ILE A 137 6.74 12.38 -7.01
CA ILE A 137 5.85 11.74 -7.97
C ILE A 137 4.39 11.90 -7.51
N TYR A 138 3.56 12.50 -8.36
CA TYR A 138 2.10 12.46 -8.22
C TYR A 138 1.54 11.27 -8.98
N HIS A 139 0.59 10.57 -8.36
CA HIS A 139 -0.03 9.39 -8.94
C HIS A 139 -1.55 9.62 -9.07
N GLY A 140 -1.98 9.92 -10.29
CA GLY A 140 -3.40 10.09 -10.67
C GLY A 140 -4.18 8.78 -10.73
N ASN A 141 -4.08 7.94 -9.69
CA ASN A 141 -4.80 6.67 -9.64
C ASN A 141 -6.32 6.86 -9.65
N CYS A 142 -7.06 5.81 -10.03
CA CYS A 142 -8.51 5.81 -10.25
C CYS A 142 -9.01 6.89 -11.23
N ASN A 143 -8.20 7.20 -12.25
CA ASN A 143 -8.45 8.24 -13.25
C ASN A 143 -8.55 9.65 -12.65
N THR A 144 -7.88 9.90 -11.52
CA THR A 144 -7.88 11.22 -10.89
C THR A 144 -6.97 12.17 -11.67
N PRO A 145 -7.47 13.34 -12.13
CA PRO A 145 -6.63 14.32 -12.80
C PRO A 145 -5.46 14.78 -11.92
N ILE A 146 -4.27 14.87 -12.49
CA ILE A 146 -3.09 15.44 -11.82
C ILE A 146 -3.15 16.97 -12.01
N PRO A 147 -3.03 17.81 -10.96
CA PRO A 147 -3.17 19.26 -11.09
C PRO A 147 -2.09 19.92 -11.95
N ASP A 148 -2.50 20.74 -12.93
CA ASP A 148 -1.59 21.43 -13.88
C ASP A 148 -0.63 22.43 -13.23
N LYS A 149 -1.08 23.12 -12.17
CA LYS A 149 -0.29 24.17 -11.48
C LYS A 149 1.07 23.65 -10.98
N ILE A 150 1.15 22.34 -10.72
CA ILE A 150 2.33 21.65 -10.19
C ILE A 150 3.37 21.39 -11.30
N ILE A 151 2.93 21.26 -12.56
CA ILE A 151 3.80 20.99 -13.72
C ILE A 151 4.58 22.25 -14.10
N ASN A 152 3.96 23.42 -14.03
CA ASN A 152 4.56 24.67 -14.48
C ASN A 152 5.60 25.26 -13.49
N GLU A 153 5.42 25.09 -12.17
CA GLU A 153 6.37 25.61 -11.17
C GLU A 153 7.75 24.90 -11.18
N LYS A 154 7.84 23.66 -11.70
CA LYS A 154 9.12 22.91 -11.82
C LYS A 154 9.81 23.10 -13.17
N MET A 155 9.13 23.67 -14.18
CA MET A 155 9.70 23.93 -15.51
C MET A 155 10.30 25.34 -15.66
N GLU A 156 10.08 26.23 -14.68
CA GLU A 156 10.65 27.58 -14.64
C GLU A 156 11.97 27.68 -13.81
N LEU A 157 12.55 26.55 -13.42
CA LEU A 157 13.88 26.42 -12.78
C LEU A 157 14.90 25.85 -13.77
#